data_AF-V9LI99-F1
#
_entry.id   AF-V9LI99-F1
#
_cell.length_a   1.000
_cell.length_b   1.000
_cell.length_c   1.000
_cell.angle_alpha   90.00
_cell.angle_beta   90.00
_cell.angle_gamma   90.00
#
_symmetry.space_group_name_H-M   'P 1'
#
loop_
_entity.id
_entity.type
_entity.pdbx_description
1 polymer ?
#
loop_
_entity_poly.entity_id
_entity_poly.type
_entity_poly.pdbx_seq_one_letter_code
_entity_poly.pdbx_strand_id
1 'polypeptide(L)'
;IFAWVPVWCLFLLQGWRPGLWGAIEAASLGSYLLALAVPQGFELALACHVALAIVVGVGVQWRVGDGVSRRWLLLAITSCAGFVGLKLLDAWLGQWQLFHRLSGHFWSKVCDVLQIHFSFLFLTHLTHQTIKGKGEKQQ
;
A
#
# COMPACT_ATOMS: atom_id res chain seq x y z
N ILE A 1 -1.57 -2.98 6.49
CA ILE A 1 -1.05 -3.28 5.13
C ILE A 1 0.01 -2.28 4.67
N PHE A 2 -0.24 -0.97 4.81
CA PHE A 2 0.64 0.06 4.26
C PHE A 2 2.05 0.07 4.82
N ALA A 3 2.27 -0.31 6.08
CA ALA A 3 3.62 -0.44 6.66
C ALA A 3 4.37 -1.68 6.16
N TRP A 4 3.66 -2.75 5.79
CA TRP A 4 4.26 -4.00 5.32
C TRP A 4 4.76 -3.91 3.88
N VAL A 5 4.12 -3.13 3.01
CA VAL A 5 4.58 -2.88 1.64
C VAL A 5 6.01 -2.30 1.59
N PRO A 6 6.34 -1.20 2.29
CA PRO A 6 7.69 -0.66 2.32
C PRO A 6 8.68 -1.60 3.02
N VAL A 7 8.28 -2.33 4.07
CA VAL A 7 9.14 -3.37 4.69
C VAL A 7 9.55 -4.42 3.66
N TRP A 8 8.60 -4.96 2.90
CA TRP A 8 8.87 -5.99 1.90
C TRP A 8 9.68 -5.45 0.72
N CYS A 9 9.36 -4.24 0.27
CA CYS A 9 10.14 -3.54 -0.75
C CYS A 9 11.60 -3.29 -0.32
N LEU A 10 11.82 -2.86 0.92
CA LEU A 10 13.16 -2.65 1.47
C LEU A 10 13.92 -3.96 1.65
N PHE A 11 13.23 -5.04 2.03
CA PHE A 11 13.80 -6.38 2.06
C PHE A 11 14.33 -6.80 0.68
N LEU A 12 13.56 -6.55 -0.38
CA LEU A 12 13.98 -6.88 -1.75
C LEU A 12 15.23 -6.09 -2.19
N LEU A 13 15.37 -4.83 -1.76
CA LEU A 13 16.50 -3.97 -2.13
C LEU A 13 17.75 -4.15 -1.27
N GLN A 14 17.60 -4.30 0.04
CA GLN A 14 18.69 -4.21 1.01
C GLN A 14 18.88 -5.49 1.84
N GLY A 15 18.01 -6.49 1.67
CA GLY A 15 18.01 -7.70 2.48
C GLY A 15 17.37 -7.51 3.86
N TRP A 16 17.53 -8.52 4.72
CA TRP A 16 16.94 -8.53 6.07
C TRP A 16 17.66 -7.55 7.01
N ARG A 17 16.95 -6.51 7.48
CA ARG A 17 17.49 -5.49 8.40
C ARG A 17 16.52 -5.26 9.58
N PRO A 18 16.60 -6.07 10.65
CA PRO A 18 15.57 -6.13 11.68
C PRO A 18 15.35 -4.79 12.41
N GLY A 19 16.40 -3.98 12.58
CA GLY A 19 16.28 -2.65 13.21
C GLY A 19 15.44 -1.65 12.40
N LEU A 20 15.58 -1.64 11.07
CA LEU A 20 14.78 -0.77 10.20
C LEU A 20 13.30 -1.18 10.21
N TRP A 21 13.05 -2.48 10.34
CA TRP A 21 11.70 -3.02 10.27
C TRP A 21 10.96 -2.83 11.58
N GLY A 22 11.65 -3.07 12.69
CA GLY A 22 11.17 -2.70 14.02
C GLY A 22 10.86 -1.20 14.11
N ALA A 23 11.68 -0.34 13.50
CA ALA A 23 11.40 1.10 13.44
C ALA A 23 10.15 1.43 12.61
N ILE A 24 9.95 0.78 11.45
CA ILE A 24 8.75 1.00 10.61
C ILE A 24 7.48 0.50 11.33
N GLU A 25 7.53 -0.66 11.98
CA GLU A 25 6.41 -1.19 12.77
C GLU A 25 6.13 -0.31 14.00
N ALA A 26 7.16 0.11 14.72
CA ALA A 26 7.02 1.04 15.84
C ALA A 26 6.46 2.40 15.41
N ALA A 27 6.88 2.93 14.25
CA ALA A 27 6.32 4.14 13.67
C ALA A 27 4.86 3.95 13.26
N SER A 28 4.50 2.78 12.72
CA SER A 28 3.12 2.42 12.40
C SER A 28 2.24 2.38 13.66
N LEU A 29 2.69 1.69 14.71
CA LEU A 29 2.00 1.66 16.00
C LEU A 29 1.91 3.06 16.64
N GLY A 30 3.00 3.82 16.62
CA GLY A 30 3.05 5.20 17.11
C GLY A 30 2.09 6.12 16.37
N SER A 31 1.97 5.96 15.04
CA SER A 31 1.02 6.72 14.23
C SER A 31 -0.44 6.42 14.58
N TYR A 32 -0.75 5.19 15.02
CA TYR A 32 -2.07 4.82 15.51
C TYR A 32 -2.39 5.46 16.86
N LEU A 33 -1.41 5.48 17.78
CA LEU A 33 -1.56 6.18 19.07
C LEU A 33 -1.72 7.69 18.89
N LEU A 34 -0.98 8.28 17.95
CA LEU A 34 -1.10 9.70 17.62
C LEU A 34 -2.43 10.03 16.94
N ALA A 35 -2.94 9.09 16.12
CA ALA A 35 -4.26 9.19 15.51
C ALA A 35 -5.41 9.20 16.52
N LEU A 36 -5.23 8.56 17.68
CA LEU A 36 -6.19 8.60 18.80
C LEU A 36 -6.14 9.92 19.58
N ALA A 37 -4.99 10.60 19.58
CA ALA A 37 -4.78 11.83 20.35
C ALA A 37 -5.19 13.12 19.60
N VAL A 38 -5.20 13.08 18.26
CA VAL A 38 -5.46 14.26 17.41
C VAL A 38 -6.70 14.02 16.56
N PRO A 39 -7.66 14.97 16.47
CA PRO A 39 -8.91 14.77 15.73
C PRO A 39 -8.72 14.41 14.25
N GLN A 40 -7.66 14.93 13.62
CA GLN A 40 -7.26 14.64 12.22
C GLN A 40 -6.07 13.65 12.13
N GLY A 41 -5.60 13.11 13.25
CA GLY A 41 -4.38 12.32 13.29
C GLY A 41 -4.49 11.02 12.48
N PHE A 42 -5.68 10.43 12.42
CA PHE A 42 -5.95 9.24 11.60
C PHE A 42 -5.77 9.49 10.10
N GLU A 43 -6.29 10.62 9.59
CA GLU A 43 -6.20 10.96 8.16
C GLU A 43 -4.76 11.28 7.77
N LEU A 44 -4.05 12.04 8.61
CA LEU A 44 -2.66 12.39 8.38
C LEU A 44 -1.75 11.14 8.42
N ALA A 45 -1.93 10.27 9.42
CA ALA A 45 -1.19 9.02 9.52
C ALA A 45 -1.43 8.15 8.28
N LEU A 46 -2.69 7.97 7.88
CA LEU A 46 -3.05 7.20 6.69
C LEU A 46 -2.42 7.80 5.42
N ALA A 47 -2.47 9.12 5.23
CA ALA A 47 -1.88 9.79 4.08
C ALA A 47 -0.35 9.58 4.03
N CYS A 48 0.33 9.69 5.17
CA CYS A 48 1.77 9.41 5.27
C CYS A 48 2.10 7.97 4.92
N HIS A 49 1.34 7.00 5.44
CA HIS A 49 1.51 5.58 5.14
C HIS A 49 1.30 5.25 3.66
N VAL A 50 0.26 5.82 3.05
CA VAL A 50 0.00 5.70 1.61
C VAL A 50 1.15 6.30 0.80
N ALA A 51 1.57 7.53 1.11
CA ALA A 51 2.65 8.20 0.41
C ALA A 51 3.96 7.41 0.50
N LEU A 52 4.30 6.90 1.68
CA LEU A 52 5.49 6.06 1.88
C LEU A 52 5.42 4.78 1.06
N ALA A 53 4.28 4.08 1.06
CA ALA A 53 4.08 2.88 0.27
C ALA A 53 4.24 3.12 -1.24
N ILE A 54 3.72 4.26 -1.75
CA ILE A 54 3.86 4.65 -3.16
C ILE A 54 5.32 4.98 -3.49
N VAL A 55 5.98 5.83 -2.70
CA VAL A 55 7.38 6.24 -2.95
C VAL A 55 8.30 5.02 -2.96
N VAL A 56 8.18 4.17 -1.95
CA VAL A 56 9.01 2.97 -1.85
C VAL A 56 8.65 1.96 -2.94
N GLY A 57 7.36 1.73 -3.23
CA GLY A 57 6.91 0.83 -4.29
C GLY A 57 7.38 1.27 -5.68
N VAL A 58 7.28 2.55 -6.01
CA VAL A 58 7.81 3.13 -7.26
C VAL A 58 9.33 3.01 -7.32
N GLY A 59 10.02 3.28 -6.20
CA GLY A 59 11.47 3.14 -6.10
C GLY A 59 11.96 1.71 -6.38
N VAL A 60 11.27 0.70 -5.86
CA VAL A 60 11.57 -0.71 -6.16
C VAL A 60 11.24 -1.04 -7.60
N GLN A 61 10.07 -0.62 -8.09
CA GLN A 61 9.66 -0.83 -9.48
C GLN A 61 10.70 -0.30 -10.48
N TRP A 62 11.32 0.85 -10.19
CA TRP A 62 12.36 1.42 -11.04
C TRP A 62 13.67 0.63 -11.03
N ARG A 63 14.01 -0.01 -9.91
CA ARG A 63 15.29 -0.71 -9.75
C ARG A 63 15.26 -2.17 -10.22
N VAL A 64 14.15 -2.87 -9.95
CA VAL A 64 14.03 -4.33 -10.14
C VAL A 64 12.72 -4.75 -10.81
N GLY A 65 11.85 -3.81 -11.16
CA GLY A 65 10.55 -4.10 -11.75
C GLY A 65 10.56 -4.26 -13.26
N ASP A 66 9.53 -4.90 -13.78
CA ASP A 66 9.26 -5.12 -15.20
C ASP A 66 7.89 -4.54 -15.61
N GLY A 67 7.48 -4.77 -16.86
CA GLY A 67 6.19 -4.28 -17.37
C GLY A 67 4.98 -4.90 -16.66
N VAL A 68 5.11 -6.10 -16.09
CA VAL A 68 4.04 -6.81 -15.37
C VAL A 68 3.88 -6.25 -13.97
N SER A 69 4.99 -6.09 -13.22
CA SER A 69 4.94 -5.46 -11.89
C SER A 69 4.48 -4.01 -11.96
N ARG A 70 4.79 -3.28 -13.04
CA ARG A 70 4.26 -1.93 -13.27
C ARG A 70 2.74 -1.90 -13.33
N ARG A 71 2.11 -2.87 -14.00
CA ARG A 71 0.65 -2.98 -14.09
C ARG A 71 0.04 -3.21 -12.72
N TRP A 72 0.60 -4.13 -11.94
CA TRP A 72 0.13 -4.40 -10.58
C TRP A 72 0.28 -3.18 -9.65
N LEU A 73 1.40 -2.47 -9.74
CA LEU A 73 1.61 -1.24 -8.98
C LEU A 73 0.56 -0.16 -9.34
N LEU A 74 0.29 0.04 -10.64
CA LEU A 74 -0.72 1.02 -11.08
C LEU A 74 -2.12 0.64 -10.62
N LEU A 75 -2.48 -0.65 -10.67
CA LEU A 75 -3.77 -1.13 -10.18
C LEU A 75 -3.90 -0.93 -8.66
N ALA A 76 -2.83 -1.22 -7.89
CA ALA A 76 -2.81 -0.96 -6.44
C ALA A 76 -2.97 0.53 -6.11
N ILE A 77 -2.27 1.42 -6.84
CA ILE A 77 -2.40 2.88 -6.68
C ILE A 77 -3.80 3.35 -7.02
N THR A 78 -4.38 2.83 -8.11
CA THR A 78 -5.73 3.19 -8.54
C THR A 78 -6.79 2.73 -7.53
N SER A 79 -6.65 1.52 -6.97
CA SER A 79 -7.52 1.04 -5.88
C SER A 79 -7.40 1.89 -4.62
N CYS A 80 -6.17 2.29 -4.25
CA CYS A 80 -5.93 3.20 -3.12
C CYS A 80 -6.55 4.58 -3.37
N ALA A 81 -6.43 5.13 -4.57
CA ALA A 81 -7.04 6.39 -4.94
C ALA A 81 -8.58 6.30 -4.90
N GLY A 82 -9.15 5.17 -5.34
CA GLY A 82 -10.57 4.87 -5.20
C GLY A 82 -11.03 4.84 -3.74
N PHE A 83 -10.27 4.19 -2.85
CA PHE A 83 -10.54 4.18 -1.41
C PHE A 83 -10.54 5.59 -0.81
N VAL A 84 -9.51 6.39 -1.09
CA VAL A 84 -9.40 7.77 -0.58
C VAL A 84 -10.51 8.66 -1.15
N GLY A 85 -10.80 8.55 -2.45
CA GLY A 85 -11.86 9.30 -3.11
C GLY A 85 -13.24 8.98 -2.53
N LEU A 86 -13.55 7.70 -2.34
CA LEU A 86 -14.81 7.28 -1.70
C LEU A 86 -14.91 7.78 -0.27
N LYS A 87 -13.80 7.80 0.48
CA LYS A 87 -13.76 8.33 1.85
C LYS A 87 -13.99 9.84 1.90
N LEU A 88 -13.44 10.61 0.95
CA LEU A 88 -13.63 12.06 0.88
C LEU A 88 -15.02 12.46 0.39
N LEU A 89 -15.59 11.69 -0.53
CA LEU A 89 -16.92 11.96 -1.09
C LEU A 89 -18.05 11.33 -0.27
N ASP A 90 -17.78 10.65 0.84
CA ASP A 90 -18.78 9.90 1.61
C ASP A 90 -19.96 10.79 2.05
N ALA A 91 -19.68 12.02 2.47
CA ALA A 91 -20.70 13.01 2.85
C ALA A 91 -21.57 13.50 1.67
N TRP A 92 -21.02 13.53 0.45
CA TRP A 92 -21.73 13.96 -0.76
C TRP A 92 -22.49 12.80 -1.42
N LEU A 93 -21.88 11.61 -1.43
CA LEU A 93 -22.45 10.37 -1.96
C LEU A 93 -23.63 9.85 -1.14
N GLY A 94 -23.69 10.17 0.16
CA GLY A 94 -24.83 9.86 1.02
C GLY A 94 -26.16 10.49 0.59
N GLN A 95 -26.14 11.48 -0.31
CA GLN A 95 -27.35 12.13 -0.85
C GLN A 95 -27.98 11.35 -2.03
N TRP A 96 -27.28 10.38 -2.62
CA TRP A 96 -27.74 9.67 -3.82
C TRP A 96 -28.30 8.29 -3.44
N GLN A 97 -29.57 8.03 -3.78
CA GLN A 97 -30.30 6.78 -3.47
C GLN A 97 -29.59 5.49 -3.94
N LEU A 98 -28.79 5.57 -5.02
CA LEU A 98 -27.99 4.43 -5.53
C LEU A 98 -26.91 3.98 -4.52
N PHE A 99 -26.34 4.94 -3.78
CA PHE A 99 -25.36 4.72 -2.71
C PHE A 99 -25.99 4.27 -1.39
N HIS A 100 -27.31 4.24 -1.29
CA HIS A 100 -28.01 3.67 -0.14
C HIS A 100 -28.07 2.14 -0.20
N ARG A 101 -28.08 1.54 -1.41
CA ARG A 101 -28.10 0.08 -1.64
C ARG A 101 -26.70 -0.55 -1.68
N LEU A 102 -25.73 0.15 -2.27
CA LEU A 102 -24.32 -0.22 -2.27
C LEU A 102 -23.56 0.92 -1.57
N SER A 103 -23.52 0.86 -0.24
CA SER A 103 -22.93 1.92 0.59
C SER A 103 -21.51 2.25 0.15
N GLY A 104 -21.10 3.52 0.30
CA GLY A 104 -19.69 3.92 0.14
C GLY A 104 -18.76 3.07 1.00
N HIS A 105 -19.26 2.59 2.14
CA HIS A 105 -18.62 1.59 2.99
C HIS A 105 -18.36 0.24 2.30
N PHE A 106 -19.27 -0.28 1.46
CA PHE A 106 -19.03 -1.50 0.68
C PHE A 106 -17.94 -1.28 -0.37
N TRP A 107 -18.05 -0.22 -1.17
CA TRP A 107 -17.07 0.08 -2.22
C TRP A 107 -15.68 0.38 -1.65
N SER A 108 -15.62 1.07 -0.51
CA SER A 108 -14.37 1.31 0.22
C SER A 108 -13.70 -0.01 0.63
N LYS A 109 -14.46 -1.01 1.09
CA LYS A 109 -13.92 -2.36 1.36
C LYS A 109 -13.47 -3.09 0.11
N VAL A 110 -14.20 -2.97 -1.00
CA VAL A 110 -13.75 -3.56 -2.29
C VAL A 110 -12.42 -2.95 -2.72
N CYS A 111 -12.28 -1.62 -2.62
CA CYS A 111 -11.02 -0.94 -2.88
C CYS A 111 -9.90 -1.40 -1.96
N ASP A 112 -10.17 -1.60 -0.67
CA ASP A 112 -9.18 -2.12 0.30
C ASP A 112 -8.73 -3.55 -0.06
N VAL A 113 -9.66 -4.46 -0.37
CA VAL A 113 -9.35 -5.83 -0.81
C VAL A 113 -8.56 -5.84 -2.12
N LEU A 114 -8.95 -5.04 -3.11
CA LEU A 114 -8.23 -4.93 -4.38
C LEU A 114 -6.83 -4.35 -4.18
N GLN A 115 -6.69 -3.35 -3.31
CA GLN A 115 -5.40 -2.76 -3.00
C GLN A 115 -4.48 -3.80 -2.35
N ILE A 116 -4.99 -4.59 -1.41
CA ILE A 116 -4.24 -5.71 -0.80
C ILE A 116 -3.85 -6.72 -1.88
N HIS A 117 -4.80 -7.15 -2.71
CA HIS A 117 -4.58 -8.14 -3.76
C HIS A 117 -3.50 -7.72 -4.76
N PHE A 118 -3.59 -6.51 -5.30
CA PHE A 118 -2.59 -6.01 -6.25
C PHE A 118 -1.24 -5.74 -5.60
N SER A 119 -1.21 -5.33 -4.33
CA SER A 119 0.04 -5.20 -3.57
C SER A 119 0.73 -6.56 -3.40
N PHE A 120 -0.02 -7.62 -3.09
CA PHE A 120 0.52 -8.97 -3.00
C PHE A 120 1.01 -9.52 -4.35
N LEU A 121 0.27 -9.28 -5.44
CA LEU A 121 0.71 -9.66 -6.78
C LEU A 121 2.00 -8.95 -7.17
N PHE A 122 2.09 -7.64 -6.89
CA PHE A 122 3.29 -6.85 -7.10
C PHE A 122 4.50 -7.40 -6.33
N LEU A 123 4.34 -7.61 -5.02
CA LEU A 123 5.43 -8.09 -4.16
C LEU A 123 5.85 -9.52 -4.49
N THR A 124 4.89 -10.42 -4.75
CA THR A 124 5.17 -11.80 -5.14
C THR A 124 5.94 -11.86 -6.45
N HIS A 125 5.51 -11.10 -7.45
CA HIS A 125 6.17 -11.04 -8.75
C HIS A 125 7.61 -10.52 -8.63
N LEU A 126 7.81 -9.41 -7.90
CA LEU A 126 9.15 -8.88 -7.66
C LEU A 126 10.04 -9.82 -6.86
N THR A 127 9.48 -10.53 -5.89
CA THR A 127 10.20 -11.53 -5.10
C THR A 127 10.70 -12.66 -6.01
N HIS A 128 9.82 -13.18 -6.87
CA HIS A 128 10.18 -14.22 -7.83
C HIS A 128 11.27 -13.77 -8.81
N GLN A 129 11.15 -12.55 -9.35
CA GLN A 129 12.18 -11.97 -10.22
C GLN A 129 13.52 -11.78 -9.51
N THR A 130 13.51 -11.28 -8.27
CA THR A 130 14.72 -11.03 -7.48
C THR A 130 15.43 -12.34 -7.10
N ILE A 131 14.68 -13.39 -6.77
CA ILE A 131 15.24 -14.73 -6.48
C ILE A 131 15.81 -15.35 -7.75
N LYS A 132 15.06 -15.32 -8.86
CA LYS A 132 15.53 -15.86 -10.15
C LYS A 132 16.81 -15.17 -10.63
N GLY A 133 16.85 -13.84 -10.60
CA GLY A 133 18.03 -13.06 -11.00
C GLY A 133 19.24 -13.24 -10.08
N LYS A 134 19.06 -13.70 -8.83
CA LYS A 134 20.17 -14.10 -7.95
C LYS A 134 20.71 -15.49 -8.31
N GLY A 135 19.83 -16.43 -8.69
CA GLY A 135 20.22 -17.77 -9.13
C GLY A 135 21.03 -17.76 -10.43
N GLU A 136 20.65 -16.92 -11.40
CA GLU A 136 21.38 -16.77 -12.66
C GLU A 136 22.75 -16.09 -12.52
N LYS A 137 22.98 -15.31 -11.45
CA LYS A 137 24.29 -14.68 -11.17
C LYS A 137 25.26 -15.58 -10.43
N GLN A 138 24.83 -16.76 -9.99
CA GLN A 138 25.66 -17.74 -9.28
C GLN A 138 26.07 -18.95 -10.17
N GLN A 139 25.64 -18.98 -11.43
CA GLN A 139 26.14 -19.90 -12.47
C GLN A 139 27.14 -19.18 -13.38
#